data_AF-A0A7S0YHD7-F1
#
_entry.id   AF-A0A7S0YHD7-F1
#
_cell.length_a   1.000
_cell.length_b   1.000
_cell.length_c   1.000
_cell.angle_alpha   90.00
_cell.angle_beta   90.00
_cell.angle_gamma   90.00
#
_symmetry.space_group_name_H-M   'P 1'
#
loop_
_entity.id
_entity.type
_entity.pdbx_description
1 polymer ?
#
loop_
_entity_poly.entity_id
_entity_poly.type
_entity_poly.pdbx_seq_one_letter_code
_entity_poly.pdbx_strand_id
1 'polypeptide(L)'
;MYIKMGENVLEFSEEFRLYMTSAIPNPHFRPEVCARVALLDFSATQTGLTEQLLAVAIAEELPDLDRQRQQLIVDTAVTKRLLKQSEDRILQVLFEAQGSVLEDAAAILALKDAKAVSDEVVVKEAAARTTRMRVEEGRKGYLDLAALAAALFFAVKDLAAVEHVYQSSLRVFIALFIRSIRQSRTQLPGGDPLSPPPPPSLPSTTSLPQTQSTTKRMAERVKSIQSHFTFSLIVDTSRGLFEKDKLLFFLTLALRIGKHREEISAAEIAFFLNGPASLPPPTLNANEKHFAAALATKTPIPDKQWISQKVWDEVHSLQSVHPVFCSLIQHICVHVYDWYDALYPSSHNGSRNGDHGDDSNGSRSNNSNSNSNSNSN
;
A
#
# COMPACT_ATOMS: atom_id res chain seq x y z
N MET A 1 -43.89 -17.14 -21.15
CA MET A 1 -44.14 -15.71 -20.83
C MET A 1 -43.87 -14.91 -22.11
N TYR A 2 -44.45 -13.72 -22.35
CA TYR A 2 -44.15 -12.92 -23.54
C TYR A 2 -43.65 -11.54 -23.14
N ILE A 3 -42.68 -11.00 -23.85
CA ILE A 3 -42.15 -9.64 -23.65
C ILE A 3 -42.42 -8.81 -24.90
N LYS A 4 -42.93 -7.59 -24.73
CA LYS A 4 -43.10 -6.64 -25.83
C LYS A 4 -41.82 -5.80 -25.95
N MET A 5 -41.13 -5.90 -27.08
CA MET A 5 -40.00 -5.03 -27.43
C MET A 5 -40.39 -4.16 -28.62
N GLY A 6 -40.61 -2.87 -28.38
CA GLY A 6 -41.15 -1.97 -29.40
C GLY A 6 -42.52 -2.46 -29.89
N GLU A 7 -42.66 -2.71 -31.20
CA GLU A 7 -43.88 -3.26 -31.80
C GLU A 7 -43.93 -4.80 -31.83
N ASN A 8 -42.83 -5.48 -31.51
CA ASN A 8 -42.75 -6.94 -31.59
C ASN A 8 -43.10 -7.59 -30.24
N VAL A 9 -43.96 -8.60 -30.29
CA VAL A 9 -44.23 -9.49 -29.15
C VAL A 9 -43.37 -10.73 -29.31
N LEU A 10 -42.44 -10.94 -28.38
CA LEU A 10 -41.48 -12.04 -28.40
C LEU A 10 -41.79 -13.03 -27.27
N GLU A 11 -41.60 -14.31 -27.56
CA GLU A 11 -41.65 -15.35 -26.54
C GLU A 11 -40.45 -15.20 -25.59
N PHE A 12 -40.73 -15.12 -24.30
CA PHE A 12 -39.73 -14.93 -23.24
C PHE A 12 -39.48 -16.26 -22.52
N SER A 13 -38.23 -16.71 -22.57
CA SER A 13 -37.73 -17.84 -21.79
C SER A 13 -37.46 -17.42 -20.34
N GLU A 14 -37.94 -18.19 -19.38
CA GLU A 14 -37.69 -17.95 -17.94
C GLU A 14 -36.22 -18.14 -17.55
N GLU A 15 -35.42 -18.80 -18.39
CA GLU A 15 -33.98 -18.98 -18.23
C GLU A 15 -33.17 -17.75 -18.67
N PHE A 16 -33.78 -16.83 -19.41
CA PHE A 16 -33.09 -15.63 -19.87
C PHE A 16 -32.66 -14.75 -18.69
N ARG A 17 -31.41 -14.27 -18.74
CA ARG A 17 -30.84 -13.33 -17.77
C ARG A 17 -30.13 -12.21 -18.52
N LEU A 18 -30.40 -10.97 -18.15
CA LEU A 18 -29.73 -9.78 -18.68
C LEU A 18 -28.69 -9.30 -17.67
N TYR A 19 -27.44 -9.21 -18.12
CA TYR A 19 -26.35 -8.59 -17.35
C TYR A 19 -25.89 -7.34 -18.10
N MET A 20 -25.76 -6.23 -17.37
CA MET A 20 -25.24 -4.97 -17.90
C MET A 20 -23.95 -4.63 -17.17
N THR A 21 -22.94 -4.17 -17.90
CA THR A 21 -21.65 -3.77 -17.33
C THR A 21 -21.33 -2.34 -17.74
N SER A 22 -20.62 -1.62 -16.87
CA SER A 22 -20.11 -0.27 -17.14
C SER A 22 -18.63 -0.24 -16.81
N ALA A 23 -17.83 0.34 -17.69
CA ALA A 23 -16.40 0.58 -17.46
C ALA A 23 -16.14 1.94 -16.77
N ILE A 24 -17.18 2.77 -16.62
CA ILE A 24 -17.06 4.09 -16.01
C ILE A 24 -16.92 3.92 -14.49
N PRO A 25 -15.87 4.47 -13.86
CA PRO A 25 -15.74 4.43 -12.41
C PRO A 25 -16.83 5.29 -11.76
N ASN A 26 -17.50 4.75 -10.73
CA ASN A 26 -18.57 5.40 -9.97
C ASN A 26 -19.68 6.05 -10.83
N PRO A 27 -20.41 5.28 -11.65
CA PRO A 27 -21.48 5.80 -12.49
C PRO A 27 -22.67 6.25 -11.64
N HIS A 28 -23.22 7.43 -11.95
CA HIS A 28 -24.39 7.94 -11.24
C HIS A 28 -25.69 7.48 -11.92
N PHE A 29 -26.44 6.61 -11.25
CA PHE A 29 -27.74 6.15 -11.72
C PHE A 29 -28.86 6.85 -10.95
N ARG A 30 -29.94 7.20 -11.65
CA ARG A 30 -31.10 7.78 -10.98
C ARG A 30 -31.77 6.74 -10.05
N PRO A 31 -32.44 7.16 -8.96
CA PRO A 31 -33.11 6.24 -8.05
C PRO A 31 -34.09 5.28 -8.73
N GLU A 32 -34.76 5.72 -9.81
CA GLU A 32 -35.71 4.87 -10.54
C GLU A 32 -35.02 3.68 -11.23
N VAL A 33 -33.75 3.82 -11.62
CA VAL A 33 -32.93 2.72 -12.16
C VAL A 33 -32.50 1.81 -11.02
N CYS A 34 -31.96 2.37 -9.93
CA CYS A 34 -31.52 1.61 -8.76
C CYS A 34 -32.63 0.79 -8.10
N ALA A 35 -33.89 1.22 -8.22
CA ALA A 35 -35.04 0.47 -7.73
C ALA A 35 -35.43 -0.73 -8.61
N ARG A 36 -35.00 -0.76 -9.88
CA ARG A 36 -35.37 -1.80 -10.86
C ARG A 36 -34.27 -2.82 -11.12
N VAL A 37 -33.01 -2.46 -10.88
CA VAL A 37 -31.86 -3.33 -11.12
C VAL A 37 -31.02 -3.48 -9.85
N ALA A 38 -30.45 -4.65 -9.65
CA ALA A 38 -29.43 -4.86 -8.63
C ALA A 38 -28.09 -4.29 -9.14
N LEU A 39 -27.59 -3.25 -8.48
CA LEU A 39 -26.27 -2.68 -8.77
C LEU A 39 -25.19 -3.45 -7.99
N LEU A 40 -24.13 -3.84 -8.69
CA LEU A 40 -22.98 -4.54 -8.12
C LEU A 40 -21.72 -3.72 -8.40
N ASP A 41 -20.98 -3.38 -7.34
CA ASP A 41 -19.68 -2.72 -7.47
C ASP A 41 -18.57 -3.77 -7.62
N PHE A 42 -17.92 -3.78 -8.78
CA PHE A 42 -16.77 -4.64 -9.09
C PHE A 42 -15.42 -3.90 -8.94
N SER A 43 -15.42 -2.70 -8.37
CA SER A 43 -14.20 -1.96 -8.10
C SER A 43 -13.29 -2.74 -7.16
N ALA A 44 -12.03 -2.94 -7.57
CA ALA A 44 -11.04 -3.54 -6.70
C ALA A 44 -10.87 -2.67 -5.45
N THR A 45 -10.95 -3.31 -4.27
CA THR A 45 -10.67 -2.69 -2.98
C THR A 45 -9.24 -3.03 -2.55
N GLN A 46 -8.66 -2.20 -1.67
CA GLN A 46 -7.32 -2.46 -1.12
C GLN A 46 -7.24 -3.86 -0.49
N THR A 47 -8.19 -4.18 0.40
CA THR A 47 -8.24 -5.48 1.09
C THR A 47 -8.45 -6.64 0.12
N GLY A 48 -9.39 -6.52 -0.81
CA GLY A 48 -9.68 -7.58 -1.78
C GLY A 48 -8.49 -7.87 -2.69
N LEU A 49 -7.78 -6.82 -3.14
CA LEU A 49 -6.59 -6.97 -3.95
C LEU A 49 -5.40 -7.51 -3.15
N THR A 50 -5.22 -7.10 -1.89
CA THR A 50 -4.21 -7.68 -1.00
C THR A 50 -4.41 -9.19 -0.85
N GLU A 51 -5.64 -9.65 -0.58
CA GLU A 51 -5.93 -11.10 -0.50
C GLU A 51 -5.66 -11.82 -1.82
N GLN A 52 -6.02 -11.21 -2.95
CA GLN A 52 -5.75 -11.77 -4.27
C GLN A 52 -4.25 -11.90 -4.55
N LEU A 53 -3.46 -10.86 -4.28
CA LEU A 53 -2.01 -10.86 -4.47
C LEU A 53 -1.32 -11.80 -3.49
N LEU A 54 -1.84 -11.93 -2.27
CA LEU A 54 -1.37 -12.91 -1.29
C LEU A 54 -1.58 -14.34 -1.82
N ALA A 55 -2.76 -14.65 -2.37
CA ALA A 55 -3.00 -15.96 -2.98
C ALA A 55 -2.03 -16.24 -4.13
N VAL A 56 -1.75 -15.25 -4.99
CA VAL A 56 -0.75 -15.36 -6.07
C VAL A 56 0.66 -15.59 -5.51
N ALA A 57 1.08 -14.84 -4.50
CA ALA A 57 2.40 -14.99 -3.88
C ALA A 57 2.58 -16.39 -3.27
N ILE A 58 1.54 -16.90 -2.59
CA ILE A 58 1.55 -18.22 -1.95
C ILE A 58 1.55 -19.35 -2.99
N ALA A 59 0.80 -19.21 -4.09
CA ALA A 59 0.84 -20.16 -5.18
C ALA A 59 2.23 -20.28 -5.81
N GLU A 60 2.98 -19.18 -5.88
CA GLU A 60 4.34 -19.15 -6.43
C GLU A 60 5.42 -19.61 -5.42
N GLU A 61 5.36 -19.18 -4.16
CA GLU A 61 6.39 -19.47 -3.15
C GLU A 61 6.14 -20.75 -2.35
N LEU A 62 4.89 -21.12 -2.08
CA LEU A 62 4.49 -22.24 -1.23
C LEU A 62 3.41 -23.11 -1.91
N PRO A 63 3.71 -23.75 -3.07
CA PRO A 63 2.72 -24.45 -3.88
C PRO A 63 2.05 -25.61 -3.14
N ASP A 64 2.77 -26.33 -2.27
CA ASP A 64 2.20 -27.43 -1.48
C ASP A 64 1.16 -26.91 -0.47
N LEU A 65 1.42 -25.75 0.14
CA LEU A 65 0.50 -25.09 1.07
C LEU A 65 -0.74 -24.54 0.34
N ASP A 66 -0.56 -24.02 -0.89
CA ASP A 66 -1.71 -23.63 -1.71
C ASP A 66 -2.56 -24.85 -2.13
N ARG A 67 -1.94 -25.97 -2.53
CA ARG A 67 -2.69 -27.21 -2.82
C ARG A 67 -3.47 -27.70 -1.60
N GLN A 68 -2.88 -27.67 -0.41
CA GLN A 68 -3.60 -28.00 0.83
C GLN A 68 -4.78 -27.06 1.08
N ARG A 69 -4.61 -25.76 0.87
CA ARG A 69 -5.70 -24.77 0.98
C ARG A 69 -6.82 -25.05 -0.02
N GLN A 70 -6.48 -25.30 -1.29
CA GLN A 70 -7.45 -25.63 -2.34
C GLN A 70 -8.21 -26.92 -2.01
N GLN A 71 -7.52 -27.95 -1.52
CA GLN A 71 -8.15 -29.19 -1.08
C GLN A 71 -9.12 -28.94 0.08
N LEU A 72 -8.72 -28.17 1.10
CA LEU A 72 -9.60 -27.81 2.21
C LEU A 72 -10.86 -27.07 1.76
N ILE A 73 -10.77 -26.24 0.71
CA ILE A 73 -11.94 -25.55 0.15
C ILE A 73 -12.91 -26.56 -0.47
N VAL A 74 -12.40 -27.48 -1.28
CA VAL A 74 -13.20 -28.55 -1.91
C VAL A 74 -13.83 -29.44 -0.84
N ASP A 75 -13.05 -29.93 0.12
CA ASP A 75 -13.51 -30.80 1.20
C ASP A 75 -14.59 -30.10 2.04
N THR A 76 -14.44 -28.80 2.31
CA THR A 76 -15.45 -28.01 3.04
C THR A 76 -16.76 -27.93 2.25
N ALA A 77 -16.69 -27.72 0.93
CA ALA A 77 -17.88 -27.65 0.08
C ALA A 77 -18.59 -29.00 0.00
N VAL A 78 -17.84 -30.10 -0.17
CA VAL A 78 -18.37 -31.47 -0.18
C VAL A 78 -19.02 -31.80 1.17
N THR A 79 -18.36 -31.48 2.28
CA THR A 79 -18.87 -31.73 3.63
C THR A 79 -20.18 -30.97 3.90
N LYS A 80 -20.23 -29.68 3.54
CA LYS A 80 -21.47 -28.88 3.64
C LYS A 80 -22.60 -29.46 2.80
N ARG A 81 -22.30 -29.96 1.60
CA ARG A 81 -23.28 -30.61 0.73
C ARG A 81 -23.81 -31.90 1.35
N LEU A 82 -22.94 -32.74 1.90
CA LEU A 82 -23.33 -33.99 2.54
C LEU A 82 -24.24 -33.76 3.77
N LEU A 83 -23.91 -32.77 4.61
CA LEU A 83 -24.77 -32.38 5.72
C LEU A 83 -26.16 -31.97 5.25
N LYS A 84 -26.23 -31.10 4.24
CA LYS A 84 -27.51 -30.67 3.68
C LYS A 84 -28.31 -31.82 3.08
N GLN A 85 -27.67 -32.71 2.32
CA GLN A 85 -28.33 -33.89 1.77
C GLN A 85 -28.86 -34.83 2.86
N SER A 86 -28.12 -34.95 3.97
CA SER A 86 -28.57 -35.72 5.12
C SER A 86 -29.77 -35.08 5.80
N GLU A 87 -29.78 -33.75 5.95
CA GLU A 87 -30.90 -32.97 6.50
C GLU A 87 -32.15 -33.09 5.60
N ASP A 88 -32.00 -32.85 4.30
CA ASP A 88 -33.07 -32.97 3.30
C ASP A 88 -33.67 -34.38 3.31
N ARG A 89 -32.84 -35.43 3.46
CA ARG A 89 -33.29 -36.82 3.56
C ARG A 89 -34.10 -37.09 4.83
N ILE A 90 -33.68 -36.54 5.98
CA ILE A 90 -34.46 -36.64 7.22
C ILE A 90 -35.84 -35.99 7.04
N LEU A 91 -35.87 -34.78 6.49
CA LEU A 91 -37.13 -34.05 6.26
C LEU A 91 -38.06 -34.80 5.32
N GLN A 92 -37.52 -35.40 4.26
CA GLN A 92 -38.30 -36.21 3.33
C GLN A 92 -38.91 -37.43 4.04
N VAL A 93 -38.12 -38.20 4.79
CA VAL A 93 -38.62 -39.40 5.46
C VAL A 93 -39.63 -39.05 6.56
N LEU A 94 -39.42 -37.96 7.30
CA LEU A 94 -40.38 -37.48 8.30
C LEU A 94 -41.70 -36.99 7.68
N PHE A 95 -41.64 -36.43 6.47
CA PHE A 95 -42.83 -36.00 5.74
C PHE A 95 -43.62 -37.18 5.17
N GLU A 96 -42.92 -38.20 4.66
CA GLU A 96 -43.53 -39.41 4.08
C GLU A 96 -44.07 -40.38 5.14
N ALA A 97 -43.54 -40.32 6.37
CA ALA A 97 -43.98 -41.16 7.48
C ALA A 97 -45.46 -40.92 7.84
N GLN A 98 -46.34 -41.87 7.48
CA GLN A 98 -47.73 -41.91 7.94
C GLN A 98 -47.82 -42.73 9.24
N GLY A 99 -48.15 -42.07 10.35
CA GLY A 99 -48.31 -42.72 11.67
C GLY A 99 -47.15 -42.45 12.63
N SER A 100 -46.83 -43.42 13.49
CA SER A 100 -45.76 -43.27 14.50
C SER A 100 -44.38 -43.44 13.87
N VAL A 101 -43.57 -42.38 13.88
CA VAL A 101 -42.18 -42.37 13.37
C VAL A 101 -41.29 -43.42 14.08
N LEU A 102 -41.67 -43.84 15.29
CA LEU A 102 -40.97 -44.87 16.06
C LEU A 102 -41.15 -46.29 15.50
N GLU A 103 -42.09 -46.49 14.57
CA GLU A 103 -42.37 -47.78 13.93
C GLU A 103 -41.84 -47.83 12.49
N ASP A 104 -41.46 -46.68 11.93
CA ASP A 104 -40.89 -46.59 10.60
C ASP A 104 -39.39 -46.89 10.62
N ALA A 105 -39.05 -48.12 10.20
CA ALA A 105 -37.67 -48.57 10.09
C ALA A 105 -36.81 -47.69 9.15
N ALA A 106 -37.41 -47.07 8.12
CA ALA A 106 -36.70 -46.18 7.21
C ALA A 106 -36.35 -44.85 7.90
N ALA A 107 -37.26 -44.31 8.73
CA ALA A 107 -37.01 -43.11 9.54
C ALA A 107 -35.92 -43.34 10.58
N ILE A 108 -35.95 -44.48 11.27
CA ILE A 108 -34.93 -44.84 12.27
C ILE A 108 -33.55 -44.99 11.61
N LEU A 109 -33.47 -45.64 10.45
CA LEU A 109 -32.21 -45.78 9.70
C LEU A 109 -31.69 -44.43 9.20
N ALA A 110 -32.56 -43.60 8.61
CA ALA A 110 -32.16 -42.27 8.12
C ALA A 110 -31.63 -41.37 9.25
N LEU A 111 -32.28 -41.38 10.43
CA LEU A 111 -31.81 -40.63 11.59
C LEU A 111 -30.48 -41.16 12.14
N LYS A 112 -30.29 -42.49 12.15
CA LYS A 112 -29.04 -43.12 12.58
C LYS A 112 -27.88 -42.80 11.63
N ASP A 113 -28.09 -42.92 10.32
CA ASP A 113 -27.11 -42.57 9.29
C ASP A 113 -26.75 -41.08 9.36
N ALA A 114 -27.74 -40.21 9.51
CA ALA A 114 -27.52 -38.77 9.65
C ALA A 114 -26.72 -38.43 10.91
N LYS A 115 -26.99 -39.11 12.03
CA LYS A 115 -26.20 -38.96 13.25
C LYS A 115 -24.75 -39.40 13.04
N ALA A 116 -24.52 -40.53 12.36
CA ALA A 116 -23.17 -41.01 12.07
C ALA A 116 -22.40 -40.02 11.17
N VAL A 117 -23.05 -39.49 10.12
CA VAL A 117 -22.47 -38.45 9.26
C VAL A 117 -22.15 -37.19 10.07
N SER A 118 -23.07 -36.72 10.91
CA SER A 118 -22.84 -35.55 11.76
C SER A 118 -21.64 -35.74 12.70
N ASP A 119 -21.55 -36.89 13.37
CA ASP A 119 -20.45 -37.20 14.28
C ASP A 119 -19.10 -37.27 13.53
N GLU A 120 -19.07 -37.82 12.30
CA GLU A 120 -17.89 -37.81 11.44
C GLU A 120 -17.47 -36.40 11.00
N VAL A 121 -18.45 -35.54 10.66
CA VAL A 121 -18.20 -34.15 10.27
C VAL A 121 -17.57 -33.36 11.41
N VAL A 122 -18.02 -33.55 12.66
CA VAL A 122 -17.43 -32.89 13.82
C VAL A 122 -15.93 -33.23 13.95
N VAL A 123 -15.57 -34.51 13.76
CA VAL A 123 -14.16 -34.96 13.82
C VAL A 123 -13.36 -34.38 12.66
N LYS A 124 -13.88 -34.46 11.42
CA LYS A 124 -13.21 -33.92 10.22
C LYS A 124 -13.04 -32.41 10.30
N GLU A 125 -14.02 -31.68 10.84
CA GLU A 125 -13.97 -30.24 10.98
C GLU A 125 -12.94 -29.80 12.03
N ALA A 126 -12.79 -30.54 13.13
CA ALA A 126 -11.74 -30.29 14.12
C ALA A 126 -10.32 -30.46 13.51
N ALA A 127 -10.12 -31.52 12.73
CA ALA A 127 -8.86 -31.73 12.00
C ALA A 127 -8.62 -30.63 10.96
N ALA A 128 -9.63 -30.30 10.14
CA ALA A 128 -9.56 -29.25 9.14
C ALA A 128 -9.28 -27.87 9.74
N ARG A 129 -9.82 -27.54 10.93
CA ARG A 129 -9.55 -26.30 11.64
C ARG A 129 -8.07 -26.15 11.97
N THR A 130 -7.45 -27.21 12.48
CA THR A 130 -6.03 -27.22 12.82
C THR A 130 -5.16 -27.02 11.57
N THR A 131 -5.52 -27.69 10.46
CA THR A 131 -4.83 -27.50 9.18
C THR A 131 -5.02 -26.08 8.63
N ARG A 132 -6.23 -25.51 8.70
CA ARG A 132 -6.50 -24.11 8.30
C ARG A 132 -5.63 -23.13 9.07
N MET A 133 -5.53 -23.27 10.39
CA MET A 133 -4.66 -22.38 11.19
C MET A 133 -3.20 -22.46 10.74
N ARG A 134 -2.69 -23.66 10.45
CA ARG A 134 -1.32 -23.84 9.94
C ARG A 134 -1.12 -23.22 8.56
N VAL A 135 -2.11 -23.36 7.68
CA VAL A 135 -2.12 -22.73 6.35
C VAL A 135 -2.10 -21.21 6.49
N GLU A 136 -2.98 -20.64 7.31
CA GLU A 136 -3.05 -19.19 7.53
C GLU A 136 -1.76 -18.64 8.17
N GLU A 137 -1.15 -19.38 9.11
CA GLU A 137 0.14 -18.99 9.70
C GLU A 137 1.24 -18.92 8.63
N GLY A 138 1.28 -19.89 7.71
CA GLY A 138 2.21 -19.87 6.57
C GLY A 138 1.97 -18.70 5.60
N ARG A 139 0.74 -18.18 5.53
CA ARG A 139 0.39 -17.03 4.68
C ARG A 139 0.82 -15.70 5.25
N LYS A 140 0.79 -15.54 6.59
CA LYS A 140 1.11 -14.27 7.27
C LYS A 140 2.45 -13.68 6.84
N GLY A 141 3.46 -14.52 6.61
CA GLY A 141 4.78 -14.08 6.17
C GLY A 141 4.81 -13.29 4.87
N TYR A 142 3.81 -13.48 3.99
CA TYR A 142 3.70 -12.79 2.70
C TYR A 142 2.62 -11.71 2.68
N LEU A 143 1.92 -11.47 3.80
CA LEU A 143 0.85 -10.48 3.87
C LEU A 143 1.37 -9.07 3.60
N ASP A 144 2.52 -8.72 4.17
CA ASP A 144 3.19 -7.44 3.98
C ASP A 144 3.55 -7.19 2.50
N LEU A 145 4.14 -8.19 1.83
CA LEU A 145 4.41 -8.16 0.39
C LEU A 145 3.15 -7.87 -0.43
N ALA A 146 2.05 -8.58 -0.12
CA ALA A 146 0.80 -8.45 -0.85
C ALA A 146 0.14 -7.08 -0.61
N ALA A 147 0.20 -6.58 0.63
CA ALA A 147 -0.33 -5.27 1.00
C ALA A 147 0.46 -4.13 0.32
N LEU A 148 1.79 -4.22 0.28
CA LEU A 148 2.63 -3.31 -0.49
C LEU A 148 2.21 -3.34 -1.96
N ALA A 149 2.19 -4.53 -2.58
CA ALA A 149 1.88 -4.68 -3.99
C ALA A 149 0.48 -4.12 -4.33
N ALA A 150 -0.51 -4.33 -3.48
CA ALA A 150 -1.83 -3.71 -3.65
C ALA A 150 -1.74 -2.18 -3.60
N ALA A 151 -1.02 -1.61 -2.61
CA ALA A 151 -0.85 -0.16 -2.52
C ALA A 151 -0.17 0.45 -3.76
N LEU A 152 0.83 -0.25 -4.32
CA LEU A 152 1.51 0.15 -5.56
C LEU A 152 0.60 0.02 -6.78
N PHE A 153 -0.27 -1.00 -6.84
CA PHE A 153 -1.27 -1.11 -7.92
C PHE A 153 -2.18 0.12 -7.96
N PHE A 154 -2.73 0.53 -6.82
CA PHE A 154 -3.56 1.73 -6.76
C PHE A 154 -2.77 2.99 -7.09
N ALA A 155 -1.45 3.04 -6.80
CA ALA A 155 -0.60 4.15 -7.22
C ALA A 155 -0.57 4.29 -8.75
N VAL A 156 -0.42 3.16 -9.44
CA VAL A 156 -0.40 3.11 -10.90
C VAL A 156 -1.80 3.35 -11.47
N LYS A 157 -2.84 2.80 -10.85
CA LYS A 157 -4.24 3.01 -11.27
C LYS A 157 -4.62 4.49 -11.22
N ASP A 158 -4.19 5.20 -10.19
CA ASP A 158 -4.54 6.60 -9.97
C ASP A 158 -3.84 7.54 -10.98
N LEU A 159 -2.83 7.08 -11.72
CA LEU A 159 -2.21 7.85 -12.81
C LEU A 159 -3.20 8.17 -13.93
N ALA A 160 -4.25 7.36 -14.12
CA ALA A 160 -5.29 7.63 -15.10
C ALA A 160 -6.05 8.95 -14.83
N ALA A 161 -5.96 9.49 -13.61
CA ALA A 161 -6.50 10.80 -13.26
C ALA A 161 -5.62 11.96 -13.78
N VAL A 162 -4.34 11.71 -14.06
CA VAL A 162 -3.42 12.70 -14.64
C VAL A 162 -3.63 12.78 -16.15
N GLU A 163 -3.56 11.64 -16.83
CA GLU A 163 -3.86 11.53 -18.25
C GLU A 163 -4.60 10.21 -18.51
N HIS A 164 -5.66 10.25 -19.31
CA HIS A 164 -6.48 9.06 -19.62
C HIS A 164 -5.66 7.93 -20.27
N VAL A 165 -4.53 8.24 -20.91
CA VAL A 165 -3.65 7.24 -21.53
C VAL A 165 -2.88 6.39 -20.51
N TYR A 166 -2.77 6.81 -19.25
CA TYR A 166 -2.05 6.10 -18.19
C TYR A 166 -2.89 4.99 -17.55
N GLN A 167 -3.50 4.16 -18.39
CA GLN A 167 -4.29 3.02 -17.95
C GLN A 167 -3.45 1.76 -17.93
N SER A 168 -3.49 1.06 -16.79
CA SER A 168 -2.91 -0.27 -16.65
C SER A 168 -3.98 -1.25 -16.18
N SER A 169 -3.92 -2.47 -16.70
CA SER A 169 -4.84 -3.53 -16.30
C SER A 169 -4.27 -4.32 -15.13
N LEU A 170 -5.16 -4.79 -14.26
CA LEU A 170 -4.78 -5.70 -13.17
C LEU A 170 -4.09 -6.97 -13.69
N ARG A 171 -4.47 -7.45 -14.88
CA ARG A 171 -3.85 -8.62 -15.51
C ARG A 171 -2.35 -8.40 -15.78
N VAL A 172 -1.98 -7.26 -16.37
CA VAL A 172 -0.58 -6.92 -16.65
C VAL A 172 0.20 -6.75 -15.35
N PHE A 173 -0.41 -6.10 -14.36
CA PHE A 173 0.19 -5.93 -13.04
C PHE A 173 0.47 -7.27 -12.33
N ILE A 174 -0.49 -8.20 -12.31
CA ILE A 174 -0.31 -9.54 -11.73
C ILE A 174 0.77 -10.32 -12.49
N ALA A 175 0.82 -10.23 -13.83
CA ALA A 175 1.86 -10.88 -14.61
C ALA A 175 3.26 -10.34 -14.26
N LEU A 176 3.38 -9.02 -14.08
CA LEU A 176 4.61 -8.38 -13.61
C LEU A 176 5.00 -8.84 -12.20
N PHE A 177 4.03 -8.93 -11.29
CA PHE A 177 4.23 -9.42 -9.92
C PHE A 177 4.77 -10.85 -9.90
N ILE A 178 4.12 -11.77 -10.63
CA ILE A 178 4.58 -13.17 -10.77
C ILE A 178 5.98 -13.23 -11.37
N ARG A 179 6.23 -12.47 -12.45
CA ARG A 179 7.56 -12.40 -13.07
C ARG A 179 8.62 -11.93 -12.08
N SER A 180 8.28 -10.95 -11.24
CA SER A 180 9.20 -10.38 -10.24
C SER A 180 9.51 -11.34 -9.09
N ILE A 181 8.50 -12.09 -8.64
CA ILE A 181 8.70 -13.19 -7.67
C ILE A 181 9.68 -14.22 -8.23
N ARG A 182 9.48 -14.66 -9.48
CA ARG A 182 10.35 -15.67 -10.11
C ARG A 182 11.78 -15.17 -10.33
N GLN A 183 11.95 -13.97 -10.89
CA GLN A 183 13.26 -13.41 -11.24
C GLN A 183 14.11 -13.03 -10.02
N SER A 184 13.48 -12.57 -8.94
CA SER A 184 14.19 -12.27 -7.69
C SER A 184 14.82 -13.50 -7.02
N ARG A 185 14.48 -14.73 -7.46
CA ARG A 185 15.17 -15.96 -7.02
C ARG A 185 16.52 -16.14 -7.68
N THR A 186 16.66 -15.64 -8.91
CA THR A 186 17.86 -15.80 -9.75
C THR A 186 18.87 -14.68 -9.49
N GLN A 187 18.38 -13.49 -9.14
CA GLN A 187 19.21 -12.33 -8.78
C GLN A 187 19.42 -12.29 -7.26
N LEU A 188 20.41 -13.04 -6.78
CA LEU A 188 20.97 -12.80 -5.44
C LEU A 188 21.63 -11.41 -5.40
N PRO A 189 21.55 -10.66 -4.28
CA PRO A 189 22.26 -9.40 -4.14
C PRO A 189 23.77 -9.68 -4.15
N GLY A 190 24.43 -9.41 -5.28
CA GLY A 190 25.88 -9.55 -5.47
C GLY A 190 26.34 -10.49 -6.60
N GLY A 191 25.43 -11.09 -7.39
CA GLY A 191 25.81 -11.99 -8.49
C GLY A 191 25.83 -11.30 -9.87
N ASP A 192 26.96 -11.39 -10.56
CA ASP A 192 27.14 -11.01 -11.97
C ASP A 192 25.99 -11.55 -12.85
N PRO A 193 25.37 -10.74 -13.76
CA PRO A 193 24.16 -11.12 -14.51
C PRO A 193 24.34 -12.28 -15.52
N LEU A 194 25.52 -12.90 -15.61
CA LEU A 194 25.86 -13.98 -16.54
C LEU A 194 26.13 -15.35 -15.89
N SER A 195 25.99 -15.51 -14.56
CA SER A 195 26.18 -16.83 -13.95
C SER A 195 24.95 -17.74 -14.06
N PRO A 196 25.11 -19.02 -14.43
CA PRO A 196 24.00 -19.97 -14.53
C PRO A 196 23.39 -20.28 -13.16
N PRO A 197 22.08 -20.60 -13.10
CA PRO A 197 21.39 -20.88 -11.84
C PRO A 197 22.00 -22.10 -11.13
N PRO A 198 22.13 -22.10 -9.79
CA PRO A 198 22.62 -23.26 -9.07
C PRO A 198 21.61 -24.42 -9.15
N PRO A 199 22.08 -25.68 -9.23
CA PRO A 199 21.21 -26.84 -9.32
C PRO A 199 20.36 -27.02 -8.05
N PRO A 200 19.16 -27.61 -8.18
CA PRO A 200 18.28 -27.86 -7.04
C PRO A 200 18.92 -28.89 -6.09
N SER A 201 19.38 -28.43 -4.93
CA SER A 201 19.87 -29.32 -3.86
C SER A 201 18.69 -30.00 -3.16
N LEU A 202 18.70 -31.34 -3.15
CA LEU A 202 17.77 -32.21 -2.41
C LEU A 202 17.77 -31.95 -0.89
N PRO A 203 16.68 -32.29 -0.17
CA PRO A 203 16.57 -32.08 1.26
C PRO A 203 17.29 -33.19 2.04
N SER A 204 18.25 -32.81 2.87
CA SER A 204 18.83 -33.69 3.89
C SER A 204 18.26 -33.35 5.28
N THR A 205 17.98 -34.42 6.00
CA THR A 205 17.18 -34.62 7.21
C THR A 205 17.69 -33.99 8.52
N THR A 206 16.72 -33.65 9.38
CA THR A 206 16.70 -33.73 10.86
C THR A 206 17.45 -32.69 11.71
N SER A 207 16.66 -31.85 12.41
CA SER A 207 16.69 -31.50 13.86
C SER A 207 16.46 -29.99 14.16
N LEU A 208 15.51 -29.72 15.06
CA LEU A 208 15.17 -28.40 15.65
C LEU A 208 16.27 -27.95 16.65
N PRO A 209 16.54 -26.65 16.84
CA PRO A 209 15.58 -25.54 16.95
C PRO A 209 15.76 -24.50 15.84
N GLN A 210 14.87 -24.51 14.83
CA GLN A 210 15.03 -23.75 13.58
C GLN A 210 13.99 -22.65 13.34
N THR A 211 13.13 -22.31 14.30
CA THR A 211 12.01 -21.36 14.09
C THR A 211 12.45 -19.92 13.81
N GLN A 212 13.56 -19.44 14.38
CA GLN A 212 14.05 -18.08 14.12
C GLN A 212 14.79 -17.94 12.79
N SER A 213 15.57 -18.97 12.39
CA SER A 213 16.37 -18.95 11.16
C SER A 213 15.49 -18.97 9.90
N THR A 214 14.42 -19.78 9.90
CA THR A 214 13.46 -19.86 8.79
C THR A 214 12.65 -18.57 8.64
N THR A 215 12.22 -17.97 9.76
CA THR A 215 11.49 -16.71 9.76
C THR A 215 12.34 -15.56 9.23
N LYS A 216 13.62 -15.49 9.64
CA LYS A 216 14.56 -14.49 9.12
C LYS A 216 14.81 -14.65 7.62
N ARG A 217 15.04 -15.88 7.15
CA ARG A 217 15.21 -16.18 5.73
C ARG A 217 13.98 -15.81 4.90
N MET A 218 12.78 -16.07 5.43
CA MET A 218 11.52 -15.67 4.80
C MET A 218 11.39 -14.14 4.72
N ALA A 219 11.71 -13.41 5.79
CA ALA A 219 11.68 -11.94 5.78
C ALA A 219 12.68 -11.35 4.76
N GLU A 220 13.90 -11.91 4.67
CA GLU A 220 14.89 -11.51 3.65
C GLU A 220 14.39 -11.80 2.23
N ARG A 221 13.73 -12.96 2.03
CA ARG A 221 13.10 -13.32 0.75
C ARG A 221 12.01 -12.33 0.37
N VAL A 222 11.12 -12.00 1.30
CA VAL A 222 10.06 -11.00 1.09
C VAL A 222 10.65 -9.65 0.71
N LYS A 223 11.67 -9.17 1.44
CA LYS A 223 12.34 -7.90 1.14
C LYS A 223 13.00 -7.89 -0.25
N SER A 224 13.61 -9.01 -0.65
CA SER A 224 14.16 -9.19 -1.99
C SER A 224 13.08 -9.09 -3.07
N ILE A 225 11.95 -9.78 -2.90
CA ILE A 225 10.81 -9.68 -3.83
C ILE A 225 10.28 -8.25 -3.89
N GLN A 226 10.04 -7.61 -2.74
CA GLN A 226 9.54 -6.24 -2.67
C GLN A 226 10.44 -5.27 -3.43
N SER A 227 11.76 -5.38 -3.24
CA SER A 227 12.74 -4.51 -3.91
C SER A 227 12.74 -4.72 -5.42
N HIS A 228 12.80 -5.97 -5.89
CA HIS A 228 12.80 -6.31 -7.31
C HIS A 228 11.48 -5.94 -8.01
N PHE A 229 10.35 -6.20 -7.34
CA PHE A 229 9.03 -5.87 -7.85
C PHE A 229 8.84 -4.36 -7.95
N THR A 230 9.22 -3.60 -6.93
CA THR A 230 9.15 -2.13 -6.92
C THR A 230 9.97 -1.56 -8.07
N PHE A 231 11.21 -2.02 -8.25
CA PHE A 231 12.06 -1.59 -9.37
C PHE A 231 11.45 -1.94 -10.72
N SER A 232 10.99 -3.18 -10.91
CA SER A 232 10.39 -3.63 -12.17
C SER A 232 9.11 -2.84 -12.50
N LEU A 233 8.30 -2.51 -11.49
CA LEU A 233 7.10 -1.68 -11.64
C LEU A 233 7.44 -0.25 -12.02
N ILE A 234 8.43 0.36 -11.39
CA ILE A 234 8.92 1.69 -11.72
C ILE A 234 9.37 1.73 -13.18
N VAL A 235 10.19 0.77 -13.61
CA VAL A 235 10.73 0.72 -14.97
C VAL A 235 9.64 0.49 -16.01
N ASP A 236 8.79 -0.53 -15.84
CA ASP A 236 7.73 -0.81 -16.83
C ASP A 236 6.69 0.31 -16.89
N THR A 237 6.35 0.93 -15.75
CA THR A 237 5.39 2.05 -15.73
C THR A 237 6.01 3.30 -16.35
N SER A 238 7.21 3.71 -15.92
CA SER A 238 7.88 4.94 -16.41
C SER A 238 8.17 4.96 -17.92
N ARG A 239 8.25 3.79 -18.58
CA ARG A 239 8.35 3.70 -20.05
C ARG A 239 7.11 4.25 -20.77
N GLY A 240 5.94 4.15 -20.15
CA GLY A 240 4.67 4.63 -20.69
C GLY A 240 4.29 6.05 -20.27
N LEU A 241 5.05 6.70 -19.37
CA LEU A 241 4.77 8.06 -18.90
C LEU A 241 5.54 9.12 -19.70
N PHE A 242 4.90 10.28 -19.89
CA PHE A 242 5.60 11.49 -20.31
C PHE A 242 6.58 11.94 -19.22
N GLU A 243 7.69 12.57 -19.63
CA GLU A 243 8.74 13.03 -18.72
C GLU A 243 8.20 13.98 -17.63
N LYS A 244 7.26 14.86 -17.99
CA LYS A 244 6.60 15.80 -17.08
C LYS A 244 5.90 15.11 -15.90
N ASP A 245 5.43 13.87 -16.08
CA ASP A 245 4.59 13.17 -15.09
C ASP A 245 5.38 12.13 -14.29
N LYS A 246 6.63 11.82 -14.69
CA LYS A 246 7.46 10.83 -14.00
C LYS A 246 7.76 11.22 -12.56
N LEU A 247 8.03 12.49 -12.29
CA LEU A 247 8.32 12.96 -10.93
C LEU A 247 7.10 12.79 -10.02
N LEU A 248 5.91 13.10 -10.52
CA LEU A 248 4.65 12.90 -9.80
C LEU A 248 4.42 11.42 -9.49
N PHE A 249 4.68 10.54 -10.46
CA PHE A 249 4.60 9.10 -10.25
C PHE A 249 5.60 8.61 -9.19
N PHE A 250 6.87 9.00 -9.28
CA PHE A 250 7.90 8.60 -8.31
C PHE A 250 7.58 9.10 -6.90
N LEU A 251 7.13 10.36 -6.76
CA LEU A 251 6.69 10.91 -5.49
C LEU A 251 5.50 10.14 -4.91
N THR A 252 4.47 9.88 -5.74
CA THR A 252 3.30 9.11 -5.32
C THR A 252 3.67 7.71 -4.83
N LEU A 253 4.60 7.05 -5.53
CA LEU A 253 5.09 5.73 -5.16
C LEU A 253 5.89 5.79 -3.84
N ALA A 254 6.79 6.76 -3.69
CA ALA A 254 7.59 6.95 -2.48
C ALA A 254 6.71 7.21 -1.25
N LEU A 255 5.71 8.09 -1.36
CA LEU A 255 4.77 8.37 -0.28
C LEU A 255 3.96 7.13 0.12
N ARG A 256 3.53 6.31 -0.86
CA ARG A 256 2.82 5.06 -0.57
C ARG A 256 3.69 4.00 0.08
N ILE A 257 4.95 3.87 -0.36
CA ILE A 257 5.92 2.96 0.25
C ILE A 257 6.22 3.40 1.69
N GLY A 258 6.53 4.69 1.91
CA GLY A 258 6.80 5.24 3.23
C GLY A 258 5.61 5.10 4.18
N LYS A 259 4.39 5.34 3.69
CA LYS A 259 3.16 5.08 4.46
C LYS A 259 2.98 3.61 4.79
N HIS A 260 3.24 2.70 3.85
CA HIS A 260 3.09 1.27 4.07
C HIS A 260 4.10 0.74 5.10
N ARG A 261 5.32 1.28 5.11
CA ARG A 261 6.36 0.96 6.10
C ARG A 261 6.18 1.66 7.44
N GLU A 262 5.12 2.45 7.60
CA GLU A 262 4.85 3.27 8.79
C GLU A 262 5.99 4.27 9.09
N GLU A 263 6.82 4.59 8.09
CA GLU A 263 7.88 5.60 8.17
C GLU A 263 7.31 7.03 8.06
N ILE A 264 6.15 7.17 7.40
CA ILE A 264 5.46 8.44 7.18
C ILE A 264 3.99 8.28 7.56
N SER A 265 3.51 9.11 8.48
CA SER A 265 2.13 9.16 8.90
C SER A 265 1.22 9.81 7.85
N ALA A 266 -0.08 9.51 7.91
CA ALA A 266 -1.07 10.17 7.06
C ALA A 266 -1.16 11.69 7.31
N ALA A 267 -0.89 12.12 8.55
CA ALA A 267 -0.88 13.53 8.94
C ALA A 267 0.29 14.29 8.29
N GLU A 268 1.48 13.68 8.27
CA GLU A 268 2.65 14.25 7.58
C GLU A 268 2.42 14.38 6.08
N ILE A 269 1.83 13.37 5.44
CA ILE A 269 1.50 13.44 4.01
C ILE A 269 0.46 14.54 3.75
N ALA A 270 -0.58 14.63 4.57
CA ALA A 270 -1.61 15.66 4.43
C ALA A 270 -1.04 17.07 4.62
N PHE A 271 -0.19 17.26 5.63
CA PHE A 271 0.51 18.52 5.86
C PHE A 271 1.45 18.88 4.71
N PHE A 272 2.21 17.91 4.20
CA PHE A 272 3.12 18.12 3.07
C PHE A 272 2.37 18.53 1.78
N LEU A 273 1.21 17.94 1.52
CA LEU A 273 0.44 18.21 0.30
C LEU A 273 -0.40 19.48 0.37
N ASN A 274 -1.01 19.77 1.52
CA ASN A 274 -2.06 20.79 1.66
C ASN A 274 -1.71 21.89 2.68
N GLY A 275 -0.60 21.75 3.39
CA GLY A 275 -0.19 22.68 4.45
C GLY A 275 -1.00 22.56 5.75
N PRO A 276 -0.87 23.56 6.64
CA PRO A 276 -1.45 23.54 7.99
C PRO A 276 -2.95 23.36 8.06
N ALA A 277 -3.67 23.86 7.04
CA ALA A 277 -5.12 23.83 7.00
C ALA A 277 -5.72 22.42 6.84
N SER A 278 -4.89 21.42 6.51
CA SER A 278 -5.32 20.05 6.28
C SER A 278 -5.20 19.13 7.50
N LEU A 279 -4.65 19.62 8.61
CA LEU A 279 -4.61 18.86 9.85
C LEU A 279 -6.01 18.84 10.48
N PRO A 280 -6.51 17.68 10.95
CA PRO A 280 -7.73 17.65 11.73
C PRO A 280 -7.58 18.55 12.97
N PRO A 281 -8.64 19.25 13.41
CA PRO A 281 -8.58 20.03 14.63
C PRO A 281 -8.12 19.12 15.77
N PRO A 282 -7.14 19.55 16.58
CA PRO A 282 -6.52 18.65 17.54
C PRO A 282 -7.58 18.25 18.58
N THR A 283 -7.91 16.96 18.65
CA THR A 283 -8.82 16.39 19.64
C THR A 283 -8.10 16.29 20.98
N LEU A 284 -7.83 17.45 21.61
CA LEU A 284 -7.03 17.52 22.83
C LEU A 284 -7.90 17.33 24.07
N ASN A 285 -7.43 16.46 24.96
CA ASN A 285 -7.93 16.31 26.33
C ASN A 285 -7.59 17.58 27.13
N ALA A 286 -8.28 17.84 28.24
CA ALA A 286 -8.02 19.03 29.08
C ALA A 286 -6.55 19.16 29.55
N ASN A 287 -5.84 18.05 29.73
CA ASN A 287 -4.44 18.03 30.14
C ASN A 287 -3.46 18.29 28.97
N GLU A 288 -3.84 17.95 27.74
CA GLU A 288 -3.02 18.16 26.54
C GLU A 288 -3.16 19.60 26.01
N LYS A 289 -4.27 20.27 26.35
CA LYS A 289 -4.45 21.71 26.09
C LYS A 289 -3.38 22.57 26.75
N HIS A 290 -2.87 22.19 27.93
CA HIS A 290 -1.79 22.92 28.60
C HIS A 290 -0.44 22.76 27.89
N PHE A 291 -0.14 21.57 27.35
CA PHE A 291 1.09 21.32 26.57
C PHE A 291 1.02 21.98 25.18
N ALA A 292 -0.14 21.91 24.53
CA ALA A 292 -0.41 22.62 23.28
C ALA A 292 -0.39 24.15 23.46
N ALA A 293 -0.86 24.68 24.60
CA ALA A 293 -0.80 26.10 24.91
C ALA A 293 0.63 26.61 25.13
N ALA A 294 1.53 25.79 25.69
CA ALA A 294 2.95 26.12 25.80
C ALA A 294 3.65 26.16 24.42
N LEU A 295 3.30 25.26 23.51
CA LEU A 295 3.74 25.30 22.10
C LEU A 295 3.09 26.45 21.30
N ALA A 296 1.88 26.89 21.68
CA ALA A 296 1.13 27.97 21.03
C ALA A 296 1.60 29.38 21.41
N THR A 297 2.62 29.51 22.28
CA THR A 297 3.29 30.79 22.52
C THR A 297 4.00 31.20 21.22
N LYS A 298 3.31 31.97 20.36
CA LYS A 298 3.87 32.45 19.09
C LYS A 298 5.12 33.28 19.37
N THR A 299 6.27 32.64 19.25
CA THR A 299 7.56 33.32 19.24
C THR A 299 7.55 34.32 18.08
N PRO A 300 7.91 35.59 18.33
CA PRO A 300 7.96 36.57 17.25
C PRO A 300 9.05 36.17 16.24
N ILE A 301 8.85 36.56 14.98
CA ILE A 301 9.80 36.31 13.89
C ILE A 301 11.16 36.93 14.28
N PRO A 302 12.26 36.15 14.25
CA PRO A 302 13.60 36.70 14.39
C PRO A 302 13.93 37.55 13.14
N ASP A 303 14.23 38.84 13.34
CA ASP A 303 14.45 39.85 12.29
C ASP A 303 13.38 39.84 11.18
N LYS A 304 12.40 40.74 11.30
CA LYS A 304 11.18 40.84 10.46
C LYS A 304 11.40 41.01 8.93
N GLN A 305 12.62 41.00 8.43
CA GLN A 305 12.95 41.34 7.05
C GLN A 305 13.07 40.15 6.09
N TRP A 306 13.35 38.93 6.59
CA TRP A 306 13.68 37.79 5.71
C TRP A 306 12.65 36.65 5.68
N ILE A 307 11.76 36.55 6.68
CA ILE A 307 10.61 35.62 6.69
C ILE A 307 9.28 36.40 6.72
N SER A 308 8.33 36.01 5.87
CA SER A 308 6.96 36.51 5.94
C SER A 308 6.15 35.90 7.10
N GLN A 309 5.16 36.63 7.62
CA GLN A 309 4.26 36.12 8.67
C GLN A 309 3.58 34.80 8.29
N LYS A 310 3.22 34.63 7.01
CA LYS A 310 2.59 33.42 6.50
C LYS A 310 3.51 32.20 6.62
N VAL A 311 4.76 32.32 6.17
CA VAL A 311 5.75 31.24 6.27
C VAL A 311 6.06 30.91 7.72
N TRP A 312 6.11 31.93 8.59
CA TRP A 312 6.33 31.72 10.01
C TRP A 312 5.20 30.94 10.70
N ASP A 313 3.94 31.25 10.35
CA ASP A 313 2.78 30.51 10.85
C ASP A 313 2.77 29.04 10.35
N GLU A 314 3.25 28.78 9.13
CA GLU A 314 3.42 27.42 8.59
C GLU A 314 4.52 26.64 9.33
N VAL A 315 5.65 27.28 9.64
CA VAL A 315 6.74 26.67 10.44
C VAL A 315 6.28 26.36 11.87
N HIS A 316 5.48 27.24 12.48
CA HIS A 316 4.82 26.97 13.76
C HIS A 316 3.89 25.76 13.69
N SER A 317 3.15 25.63 12.59
CA SER A 317 2.26 24.49 12.40
C SER A 317 3.03 23.19 12.20
N LEU A 318 4.26 23.23 11.65
CA LEU A 318 5.10 22.05 11.47
C LEU A 318 5.54 21.40 12.80
N GLN A 319 5.66 22.18 13.88
CA GLN A 319 6.02 21.66 15.21
C GLN A 319 5.02 20.63 15.75
N SER A 320 3.74 20.74 15.36
CA SER A 320 2.69 19.83 15.82
C SER A 320 2.54 18.57 14.96
N VAL A 321 3.25 18.50 13.83
CA VAL A 321 3.12 17.41 12.84
C VAL A 321 4.04 16.24 13.16
N HIS A 322 5.30 16.50 13.50
CA HIS A 322 6.28 15.45 13.77
C HIS A 322 7.27 15.86 14.88
N PRO A 323 7.66 14.95 15.80
CA PRO A 323 8.53 15.26 16.93
C PRO A 323 9.88 15.90 16.56
N VAL A 324 10.42 15.58 15.38
CA VAL A 324 11.69 16.14 14.88
C VAL A 324 11.62 17.67 14.73
N PHE A 325 10.44 18.23 14.45
CA PHE A 325 10.29 19.66 14.23
C PHE A 325 9.97 20.45 15.51
N CYS A 326 9.79 19.79 16.66
CA CYS A 326 9.46 20.47 17.92
C CYS A 326 10.47 21.57 18.30
N SER A 327 11.76 21.33 18.07
CA SER A 327 12.84 22.29 18.37
C SER A 327 13.18 23.23 17.22
N LEU A 328 12.55 23.09 16.05
CA LEU A 328 12.90 23.83 14.82
C LEU A 328 12.86 25.34 15.03
N ILE A 329 11.82 25.84 15.69
CA ILE A 329 11.65 27.29 15.93
C ILE A 329 12.71 27.83 16.86
N GLN A 330 12.99 27.13 17.94
CA GLN A 330 14.06 27.52 18.86
C GLN A 330 15.40 27.54 18.12
N HIS A 331 15.64 26.55 17.26
CA HIS A 331 16.86 26.48 16.47
C HIS A 331 16.96 27.64 15.45
N ILE A 332 15.89 27.98 14.75
CA ILE A 332 15.86 29.13 13.82
C ILE A 332 16.14 30.43 14.58
N CYS A 333 15.55 30.63 15.76
CA CYS A 333 15.77 31.81 16.58
C CYS A 333 17.21 31.94 17.11
N VAL A 334 17.91 30.83 17.34
CA VAL A 334 19.32 30.83 17.77
C VAL A 334 20.27 31.02 16.59
N HIS A 335 19.96 30.43 15.43
CA HIS A 335 20.83 30.34 14.24
C HIS A 335 20.30 31.18 13.06
N VAL A 336 19.83 32.40 13.32
CA VAL A 336 19.14 33.23 12.31
C VAL A 336 19.97 33.43 11.04
N TYR A 337 21.26 33.76 11.17
CA TYR A 337 22.15 34.02 10.04
C TYR A 337 22.45 32.76 9.23
N ASP A 338 22.63 31.60 9.89
CA ASP A 338 22.88 30.33 9.21
C ASP A 338 21.67 29.92 8.35
N TRP A 339 20.45 30.11 8.86
CA TRP A 339 19.22 29.86 8.11
C TRP A 339 18.99 30.86 6.98
N TYR A 340 19.33 32.14 7.20
CA TYR A 340 19.28 33.15 6.17
C TYR A 340 20.23 32.81 5.00
N ASP A 341 21.49 32.51 5.29
CA ASP A 341 22.49 32.16 4.28
C ASP A 341 22.15 30.86 3.55
N ALA A 342 21.57 29.87 4.25
CA ALA A 342 21.12 28.62 3.64
C ALA A 342 19.95 28.81 2.67
N LEU A 343 19.01 29.72 2.98
CA LEU A 343 17.84 30.00 2.15
C LEU A 343 18.13 31.00 1.02
N TYR A 344 19.09 31.90 1.23
CA TYR A 344 19.49 32.94 0.29
C TYR A 344 21.01 32.94 0.02
N PRO A 345 21.58 31.84 -0.51
CA PRO A 345 23.03 31.73 -0.72
C PRO A 345 23.60 32.74 -1.73
N SER A 346 22.76 33.39 -2.54
CA SER A 346 23.16 34.32 -3.61
C SER A 346 23.36 35.77 -3.17
N SER A 347 22.92 36.18 -1.97
CA SER A 347 23.03 37.58 -1.52
C SER A 347 24.46 37.99 -1.12
N HIS A 348 25.38 37.04 -0.94
CA HIS A 348 26.76 37.34 -0.52
C HIS A 348 27.80 37.37 -1.65
N ASN A 349 27.46 37.00 -2.89
CA ASN A 349 28.43 36.96 -3.99
C ASN A 349 28.50 38.24 -4.84
N GLY A 350 27.76 39.29 -4.46
CA GLY A 350 27.66 40.55 -5.23
C GLY A 350 28.33 41.77 -4.62
N SER A 351 28.89 41.71 -3.40
CA SER A 351 29.36 42.92 -2.72
C SER A 351 30.61 42.69 -1.86
N ARG A 352 31.67 42.16 -2.46
CA ARG A 352 33.00 42.11 -1.83
C ARG A 352 34.13 42.65 -2.71
N ASN A 353 33.80 43.56 -3.63
CA ASN A 353 34.75 44.46 -4.28
C ASN A 353 34.12 45.85 -4.31
N GLY A 354 34.50 46.71 -3.37
CA GLY A 354 33.99 48.07 -3.32
C GLY A 354 34.20 48.74 -1.96
N ASP A 355 35.42 49.24 -1.78
CA ASP A 355 35.66 50.54 -1.15
C ASP A 355 35.42 50.68 0.37
N HIS A 356 36.46 50.34 1.15
CA HIS A 356 36.76 51.05 2.39
C HIS A 356 38.21 51.55 2.31
N GLY A 357 38.36 52.71 1.66
CA GLY A 357 39.48 53.62 1.89
C GLY A 357 39.41 54.16 3.31
N ASP A 358 40.37 53.74 4.13
CA ASP A 358 40.59 54.23 5.48
C ASP A 358 41.56 55.43 5.39
N ASP A 359 41.01 56.64 5.41
CA ASP A 359 41.76 57.88 5.55
C ASP A 359 41.83 58.26 7.04
N SER A 360 42.93 57.91 7.71
CA SER A 360 43.40 58.65 8.90
C SER A 360 44.90 58.48 9.18
N ASN A 361 45.67 59.33 8.52
CA ASN A 361 46.79 60.13 9.05
C ASN A 361 47.75 59.51 10.09
N GLY A 362 48.98 59.22 9.64
CA GLY A 362 50.13 58.92 10.50
C GLY A 362 51.44 59.35 9.84
N SER A 363 51.90 60.55 10.19
CA SER A 363 53.17 61.14 9.74
C SER A 363 54.38 60.26 10.10
N ARG A 364 55.27 59.99 9.14
CA ARG A 364 56.72 59.94 9.40
C ARG A 364 57.56 60.04 8.11
N SER A 365 58.52 60.94 8.23
CA SER A 365 59.58 61.35 7.32
C SER A 365 60.47 60.23 6.80
N ASN A 366 60.85 60.34 5.51
CA ASN A 366 62.20 60.32 4.95
C ASN A 366 62.08 59.93 3.46
N ASN A 367 62.88 60.34 2.48
CA ASN A 367 63.90 61.37 2.26
C ASN A 367 64.45 60.97 0.87
N SER A 368 64.49 61.93 -0.06
CA SER A 368 65.37 62.06 -1.25
C SER A 368 65.51 60.97 -2.34
N ASN A 369 65.44 61.48 -3.58
CA ASN A 369 66.17 61.10 -4.81
C ASN A 369 66.01 59.67 -5.35
N SER A 370 65.67 59.43 -6.62
CA SER A 370 66.41 59.91 -7.79
C SER A 370 65.62 59.70 -9.08
N ASN A 371 65.56 60.77 -9.87
CA ASN A 371 65.58 60.86 -11.32
C ASN A 371 65.95 59.58 -12.12
N SER A 372 65.09 59.12 -13.05
CA SER A 372 65.53 58.79 -14.43
C SER A 372 64.35 58.69 -15.40
N ASN A 373 64.44 59.57 -16.39
CA ASN A 373 63.67 59.73 -17.60
C ASN A 373 63.99 58.61 -18.61
N SER A 374 63.00 58.04 -19.29
CA SER A 374 63.10 57.63 -20.72
C SER A 374 61.76 57.15 -21.28
N ASN A 375 61.07 58.09 -21.95
CA ASN A 375 60.28 57.80 -23.15
C ASN A 375 61.14 57.08 -24.18
N SER A 376 60.57 56.13 -24.93
CA SER A 376 60.59 56.09 -26.40
C SER A 376 59.87 54.84 -26.93
N ASN A 377 58.81 55.11 -27.71
CA ASN A 377 58.24 54.34 -28.83
C ASN A 377 57.74 52.91 -28.63
#